data_AF-A0A832Z3S8-F1
#
_entry.id   AF-A0A832Z3S8-F1
#
_cell.length_a   1.000
_cell.length_b   1.000
_cell.length_c   1.000
_cell.angle_alpha   90.00
_cell.angle_beta   90.00
_cell.angle_gamma   90.00
#
_symmetry.space_group_name_H-M   'P 1'
#
loop_
_entity.id
_entity.type
_entity.pdbx_description
1 polymer ?
#
loop_
_entity_poly.entity_id
_entity_poly.type
_entity_poly.pdbx_seq_one_letter_code
_entity_poly.pdbx_strand_id
1 'polypeptide(L)'
;MDWWPIIREIIAGYSSQQKPEHVRDDPFRILVGCILSQRTRDETTDSAYRRLFSRYRTVKDLASADPAEIEKLIYPVGFYRNKARTIVAAARYILHEFDGRVPDSFEELLRIPGIGRKCANIVLAYGFGKPAVPVDTHVHRVAVRLGIVDEGAKAEDVEEELKRIVPEEEWVNVNHALVRFGRAVCRPLRPLCGKCPFKDVCRYYSKYAAGKV
;
A
#
# COMPACT_ATOMS: atom_id res chain seq x y z
N MET A 1 15.36 -4.22 -21.74
CA MET A 1 14.68 -5.50 -21.44
C MET A 1 13.20 -5.19 -21.32
N ASP A 2 12.34 -6.03 -21.91
CA ASP A 2 10.90 -5.90 -21.70
C ASP A 2 10.52 -6.59 -20.38
N TRP A 3 10.06 -5.81 -19.41
CA TRP A 3 9.68 -6.29 -18.08
C TRP A 3 8.22 -6.71 -17.99
N TRP A 4 7.38 -6.36 -18.98
CA TRP A 4 5.95 -6.63 -18.93
C TRP A 4 5.63 -8.13 -18.78
N PRO A 5 6.25 -9.07 -19.55
CA PRO A 5 5.97 -10.49 -19.40
C PRO A 5 6.19 -11.01 -17.98
N ILE A 6 7.24 -10.54 -17.30
CA ILE A 6 7.60 -10.92 -15.93
C ILE A 6 6.59 -10.36 -14.93
N ILE A 7 6.25 -9.07 -15.05
CA ILE A 7 5.26 -8.45 -14.16
C ILE A 7 3.89 -9.11 -14.34
N ARG A 8 3.48 -9.40 -15.58
CA ARG A 8 2.25 -10.10 -15.90
C ARG A 8 2.19 -11.48 -15.27
N GLU A 9 3.29 -12.23 -15.30
CA GLU A 9 3.37 -13.54 -14.65
C GLU A 9 3.23 -13.43 -13.12
N ILE A 10 3.84 -12.43 -12.50
CA ILE A 10 3.65 -12.14 -11.07
C ILE A 10 2.19 -11.78 -10.78
N ILE A 11 1.57 -10.93 -11.59
CA ILE A 11 0.16 -10.57 -11.45
C ILE A 11 -0.71 -11.83 -11.52
N ALA A 12 -0.56 -12.64 -12.57
CA ALA A 12 -1.35 -13.86 -12.74
C ALA A 12 -1.19 -14.84 -11.55
N GLY A 13 0.01 -14.96 -10.99
CA GLY A 13 0.29 -15.86 -9.87
C GLY A 13 -0.18 -15.38 -8.50
N TYR A 14 -0.34 -14.06 -8.29
CA TYR A 14 -0.53 -13.48 -6.95
C TYR A 14 -1.73 -12.53 -6.80
N SER A 15 -2.36 -12.05 -7.88
CA SER A 15 -3.46 -11.08 -7.80
C SER A 15 -4.77 -11.67 -7.27
N SER A 16 -5.01 -12.97 -7.49
CA SER A 16 -6.30 -13.64 -7.23
C SER A 16 -6.64 -13.83 -5.74
N GLN A 17 -5.66 -13.85 -4.84
CA GLN A 17 -5.95 -14.05 -3.42
C GLN A 17 -6.53 -12.76 -2.78
N GLN A 18 -7.30 -12.86 -1.70
CA GLN A 18 -8.05 -11.74 -1.14
C GLN A 18 -7.18 -10.62 -0.54
N LYS A 19 -7.45 -9.35 -0.88
CA LYS A 19 -6.79 -8.18 -0.27
C LYS A 19 -7.10 -8.10 1.24
N PRO A 20 -6.24 -7.47 2.08
CA PRO A 20 -6.54 -7.21 3.50
C PRO A 20 -7.88 -6.49 3.70
N GLU A 21 -8.49 -6.61 4.87
CA GLU A 21 -9.82 -6.00 5.13
C GLU A 21 -9.79 -4.46 5.00
N HIS A 22 -8.77 -3.82 5.56
CA HIS A 22 -8.63 -2.36 5.59
C HIS A 22 -8.43 -1.67 4.22
N VAL A 23 -8.49 -2.41 3.11
CA VAL A 23 -8.37 -1.90 1.73
C VAL A 23 -9.47 -2.40 0.79
N ARG A 24 -10.62 -2.86 1.33
CA ARG A 24 -11.72 -3.46 0.55
C ARG A 24 -13.08 -2.78 0.73
N ASP A 25 -13.09 -1.58 1.30
CA ASP A 25 -14.30 -0.88 1.71
C ASP A 25 -14.43 0.47 0.96
N ASP A 26 -15.25 1.39 1.46
CA ASP A 26 -15.38 2.73 0.89
C ASP A 26 -14.08 3.58 1.00
N PRO A 27 -13.92 4.63 0.16
CA PRO A 27 -12.71 5.47 0.15
C PRO A 27 -12.28 6.03 1.51
N PHE A 28 -13.22 6.41 2.39
CA PHE A 28 -12.90 6.95 3.71
C PHE A 28 -12.33 5.88 4.62
N ARG A 29 -12.97 4.72 4.64
CA ARG A 29 -12.48 3.58 5.42
C ARG A 29 -11.12 3.10 4.95
N ILE A 30 -10.90 3.03 3.63
CA ILE A 30 -9.60 2.70 3.04
C ILE A 30 -8.53 3.74 3.41
N LEU A 31 -8.87 5.03 3.43
CA LEU A 31 -7.97 6.10 3.83
C LEU A 31 -7.50 5.94 5.28
N VAL A 32 -8.44 5.67 6.21
CA VAL A 32 -8.12 5.39 7.61
C VAL A 32 -7.32 4.09 7.76
N GLY A 33 -7.70 3.04 7.04
CA GLY A 33 -6.99 1.78 6.95
C GLY A 33 -5.54 1.95 6.51
N CYS A 34 -5.31 2.81 5.51
CA CYS A 34 -3.98 3.22 5.06
C CYS A 34 -3.15 3.84 6.18
N ILE A 35 -3.70 4.80 6.93
CA ILE A 35 -3.01 5.42 8.09
C ILE A 35 -2.64 4.36 9.13
N LEU A 36 -3.58 3.45 9.45
CA LEU A 36 -3.36 2.36 10.40
C LEU A 36 -2.27 1.38 9.93
N SER A 37 -2.22 1.07 8.63
CA SER A 37 -1.27 0.11 8.03
C SER A 37 0.20 0.56 8.07
N GLN A 38 0.47 1.87 8.22
CA GLN A 38 1.83 2.40 8.15
C GLN A 38 2.71 1.77 9.24
N ARG A 39 3.71 0.96 8.84
CA ARG A 39 4.59 0.23 9.77
C ARG A 39 3.82 -0.63 10.77
N THR A 40 2.76 -1.30 10.32
CA THR A 40 1.98 -2.25 11.13
C THR A 40 1.59 -3.44 10.25
N ARG A 41 1.55 -4.64 10.84
CA ARG A 41 1.18 -5.85 10.10
C ARG A 41 -0.31 -5.84 9.79
N ASP A 42 -0.69 -6.37 8.64
CA ASP A 42 -2.07 -6.39 8.14
C ASP A 42 -3.04 -6.98 9.17
N GLU A 43 -2.68 -8.05 9.88
CA GLU A 43 -3.55 -8.69 10.87
C GLU A 43 -3.83 -7.78 12.08
N THR A 44 -2.81 -7.04 12.54
CA THR A 44 -2.95 -6.05 13.61
C THR A 44 -3.76 -4.85 13.13
N THR A 45 -3.53 -4.41 11.89
CA THR A 45 -4.27 -3.33 11.25
C THR A 45 -5.75 -3.67 11.10
N ASP A 46 -6.10 -4.84 10.55
CA ASP A 46 -7.48 -5.29 10.35
C ASP A 46 -8.22 -5.45 11.69
N SER A 47 -7.52 -5.94 12.72
CA SER A 47 -8.06 -6.03 14.07
C SER A 47 -8.41 -4.66 14.66
N ALA A 48 -7.51 -3.67 14.54
CA ALA A 48 -7.74 -2.29 14.98
C ALA A 48 -8.80 -1.57 14.14
N TYR A 49 -8.79 -1.79 12.82
CA TYR A 49 -9.76 -1.26 11.86
C TYR A 49 -11.18 -1.67 12.24
N ARG A 50 -11.42 -2.97 12.51
CA ARG A 50 -12.72 -3.47 12.94
C ARG A 50 -13.19 -2.84 14.25
N ARG A 51 -12.31 -2.75 15.26
CA ARG A 51 -12.65 -2.09 16.54
C ARG A 51 -13.01 -0.61 16.34
N LEU A 52 -12.22 0.12 15.56
CA LEU A 52 -12.44 1.53 15.29
C LEU A 52 -13.80 1.76 14.63
N PHE A 53 -14.06 1.06 13.51
CA PHE A 53 -15.28 1.22 12.72
C PHE A 53 -16.53 0.59 13.34
N SER A 54 -16.38 -0.28 14.35
CA SER A 54 -17.51 -0.72 15.18
C SER A 54 -18.12 0.44 15.99
N ARG A 55 -17.31 1.45 16.33
CA ARG A 55 -17.72 2.62 17.14
C ARG A 55 -17.90 3.89 16.31
N TYR A 56 -16.95 4.21 15.44
CA TYR A 56 -16.98 5.43 14.63
C TYR A 56 -17.18 5.08 13.16
N ARG A 57 -18.37 5.33 12.61
CA ARG A 57 -18.79 4.81 11.30
C ARG A 57 -18.63 5.82 10.18
N THR A 58 -18.66 7.11 10.50
CA THR A 58 -18.66 8.20 9.53
C THR A 58 -17.48 9.14 9.71
N VAL A 59 -17.21 9.97 8.69
CA VAL A 59 -16.25 11.08 8.78
C VAL A 59 -16.58 12.00 9.95
N LYS A 60 -17.87 12.34 10.12
CA LYS A 60 -18.35 13.19 11.21
C LYS A 60 -18.05 12.59 12.59
N ASP A 61 -18.26 11.28 12.75
CA ASP A 61 -17.98 10.59 14.00
C ASP A 61 -16.51 10.73 14.37
N LEU A 62 -15.59 10.41 13.43
CA LEU A 62 -14.16 10.50 13.67
C LEU A 62 -13.65 11.96 13.81
N ALA A 63 -14.26 12.92 13.11
CA ALA A 63 -13.90 14.33 13.24
C ALA A 63 -14.21 14.89 14.64
N SER A 64 -15.26 14.38 15.28
CA SER A 64 -15.70 14.74 16.63
C SER A 64 -15.07 13.91 17.75
N ALA A 65 -14.37 12.84 17.41
CA ALA A 65 -13.82 11.89 18.38
C ALA A 65 -12.67 12.49 19.21
N ASP A 66 -12.57 12.03 20.45
CA ASP A 66 -11.38 12.22 21.30
C ASP A 66 -10.26 11.27 20.83
N PRO A 67 -9.07 11.78 20.44
CA PRO A 67 -7.92 10.94 20.12
C PRO A 67 -7.60 9.89 21.18
N ALA A 68 -7.78 10.17 22.48
CA ALA A 68 -7.49 9.22 23.55
C ALA A 68 -8.41 7.99 23.54
N GLU A 69 -9.65 8.13 23.07
CA GLU A 69 -10.56 7.00 22.88
C GLU A 69 -10.15 6.17 21.64
N ILE A 70 -9.72 6.83 20.57
CA ILE A 70 -9.20 6.14 19.38
C ILE A 70 -7.93 5.35 19.73
N GLU A 71 -7.03 5.91 20.54
CA GLU A 71 -5.82 5.23 20.99
C GLU A 71 -6.11 3.85 21.59
N LYS A 72 -7.13 3.74 22.45
CA LYS A 72 -7.56 2.48 23.08
C LYS A 72 -8.05 1.48 22.04
N LEU A 73 -8.81 1.94 21.04
CA LEU A 73 -9.37 1.09 20.00
C LEU A 73 -8.30 0.55 19.04
N ILE A 74 -7.30 1.38 18.71
CA ILE A 74 -6.32 1.02 17.69
C ILE A 74 -5.03 0.43 18.27
N TYR A 75 -4.84 0.41 19.59
CA TYR A 75 -3.77 -0.37 20.21
C TYR A 75 -3.90 -1.87 19.82
N PRO A 76 -2.80 -2.59 19.49
CA PRO A 76 -1.39 -2.22 19.58
C PRO A 76 -0.76 -1.74 18.25
N VAL A 77 -1.51 -1.09 17.36
CA VAL A 77 -0.95 -0.54 16.11
C VAL A 77 0.30 0.30 16.40
N GLY A 78 1.34 0.15 15.56
CA GLY A 78 2.58 0.89 15.73
C GLY A 78 2.34 2.40 15.65
N PHE A 79 2.92 3.17 16.58
CA PHE A 79 2.72 4.62 16.69
C PHE A 79 1.25 5.05 16.90
N TYR A 80 0.44 4.22 17.57
CA TYR A 80 -0.99 4.44 17.76
C TYR A 80 -1.37 5.85 18.26
N ARG A 81 -0.63 6.45 19.20
CA ARG A 81 -0.91 7.81 19.69
C ARG A 81 -0.85 8.87 18.59
N ASN A 82 0.16 8.78 17.72
CA ASN A 82 0.28 9.69 16.59
C ASN A 82 -0.81 9.41 15.56
N LYS A 83 -1.05 8.13 15.24
CA LYS A 83 -2.10 7.75 14.28
C LYS A 83 -3.49 8.15 14.73
N ALA A 84 -3.82 8.06 16.02
CA ALA A 84 -5.10 8.50 16.55
C ALA A 84 -5.33 9.99 16.28
N ARG A 85 -4.34 10.83 16.60
CA ARG A 85 -4.38 12.28 16.30
C ARG A 85 -4.48 12.55 14.80
N THR A 86 -3.71 11.82 13.99
CA THR A 86 -3.74 11.94 12.53
C THR A 86 -5.09 11.55 11.93
N ILE A 87 -5.74 10.50 12.42
CA ILE A 87 -7.07 10.06 11.95
C ILE A 87 -8.11 11.15 12.21
N VAL A 88 -8.13 11.71 13.43
CA VAL A 88 -9.04 12.82 13.77
C VAL A 88 -8.75 14.05 12.90
N ALA A 89 -7.47 14.41 12.73
CA ALA A 89 -7.08 15.53 11.88
C ALA A 89 -7.50 15.34 10.42
N ALA A 90 -7.31 14.13 9.86
CA ALA A 90 -7.74 13.77 8.52
C ALA A 90 -9.27 13.87 8.38
N ALA A 91 -10.01 13.30 9.33
CA ALA A 91 -11.47 13.36 9.32
C ALA A 91 -12.01 14.80 9.42
N ARG A 92 -11.40 15.64 10.26
CA ARG A 92 -11.74 17.08 10.36
C ARG A 92 -11.45 17.82 9.05
N TYR A 93 -10.30 17.56 8.45
CA TYR A 93 -9.92 18.16 7.17
C TYR A 93 -10.92 17.78 6.07
N ILE A 94 -11.26 16.49 5.95
CA ILE A 94 -12.24 16.01 4.97
C ILE A 94 -13.62 16.61 5.23
N LEU A 95 -14.05 16.72 6.49
CA LEU A 95 -15.32 17.32 6.83
C LEU A 95 -15.40 18.80 6.44
N HIS A 96 -14.32 19.57 6.65
CA HIS A 96 -14.29 21.01 6.41
C HIS A 96 -14.06 21.37 4.95
N GLU A 97 -13.05 20.77 4.30
CA GLU A 97 -12.63 21.15 2.94
C GLU A 97 -13.46 20.47 1.85
N PHE A 98 -14.02 19.29 2.14
CA PHE A 98 -14.68 18.44 1.15
C PHE A 98 -16.09 18.00 1.56
N ASP A 99 -16.72 18.71 2.52
CA ASP A 99 -18.08 18.44 3.00
C ASP A 99 -18.30 16.97 3.42
N GLY A 100 -17.28 16.37 4.03
CA GLY A 100 -17.31 14.99 4.51
C GLY A 100 -17.15 13.92 3.43
N ARG A 101 -16.85 14.29 2.18
CA ARG A 101 -16.57 13.37 1.07
C ARG A 101 -15.08 13.27 0.81
N VAL A 102 -14.56 12.06 0.68
CA VAL A 102 -13.16 11.87 0.29
C VAL A 102 -12.99 12.31 -1.17
N PRO A 103 -12.02 13.17 -1.50
CA PRO A 103 -11.76 13.56 -2.88
C PRO A 103 -11.19 12.40 -3.68
N ASP A 104 -11.44 12.39 -4.97
CA ASP A 104 -11.00 11.35 -5.91
C ASP A 104 -9.86 11.83 -6.84
N SER A 105 -9.18 12.91 -6.44
CA SER A 105 -8.00 13.49 -7.08
C SER A 105 -6.74 13.20 -6.27
N PHE A 106 -5.65 12.89 -6.97
CA PHE A 106 -4.36 12.58 -6.33
C PHE A 106 -3.82 13.77 -5.54
N GLU A 107 -3.86 14.97 -6.13
CA GLU A 107 -3.37 16.21 -5.54
C GLU A 107 -4.18 16.61 -4.30
N GLU A 108 -5.49 16.39 -4.32
CA GLU A 108 -6.38 16.68 -3.19
C GLU A 108 -6.17 15.68 -2.05
N LEU A 109 -6.03 14.38 -2.37
CA LEU A 109 -5.72 13.34 -1.39
C LEU A 109 -4.40 13.62 -0.66
N LEU A 110 -3.39 14.13 -1.34
CA LEU A 110 -2.09 14.51 -0.73
C LEU A 110 -2.18 15.68 0.26
N ARG A 111 -3.24 16.49 0.20
CA ARG A 111 -3.43 17.59 1.16
C ARG A 111 -4.00 17.09 2.50
N ILE A 112 -4.56 15.88 2.53
CA ILE A 112 -5.17 15.32 3.74
C ILE A 112 -4.07 14.93 4.74
N PRO A 113 -4.13 15.38 6.00
CA PRO A 113 -3.14 15.04 7.02
C PRO A 113 -2.88 13.54 7.15
N GLY A 114 -1.61 13.14 7.08
CA GLY A 114 -1.19 11.73 7.20
C GLY A 114 -1.30 10.90 5.92
N ILE A 115 -1.75 11.49 4.82
CA ILE A 115 -1.84 10.84 3.52
C ILE A 115 -0.63 11.22 2.67
N GLY A 116 0.23 10.22 2.44
CA GLY A 116 1.31 10.30 1.46
C GLY A 116 0.93 9.63 0.14
N ARG A 117 1.81 9.75 -0.86
CA ARG A 117 1.64 9.24 -2.25
C ARG A 117 1.12 7.79 -2.33
N LYS A 118 1.72 6.85 -1.58
CA LYS A 118 1.25 5.45 -1.52
C LYS A 118 -0.19 5.34 -1.03
N CYS A 119 -0.56 6.09 0.00
CA CYS A 119 -1.90 6.06 0.57
C CYS A 119 -2.91 6.67 -0.40
N ALA A 120 -2.58 7.79 -1.04
CA ALA A 120 -3.40 8.40 -2.09
C ALA A 120 -3.65 7.42 -3.24
N ASN A 121 -2.60 6.77 -3.76
CA ASN A 121 -2.73 5.76 -4.82
C ASN A 121 -3.57 4.55 -4.39
N ILE A 122 -3.50 4.11 -3.13
CA ILE A 122 -4.41 3.06 -2.63
C ILE A 122 -5.86 3.52 -2.63
N VAL A 123 -6.14 4.73 -2.16
CA VAL A 123 -7.51 5.26 -2.13
C VAL A 123 -8.07 5.39 -3.54
N LEU A 124 -7.28 5.87 -4.50
CA LEU A 124 -7.66 5.91 -5.92
C LEU A 124 -7.91 4.52 -6.50
N ALA A 125 -6.94 3.61 -6.34
CA ALA A 125 -7.01 2.26 -6.92
C ALA A 125 -8.13 1.41 -6.31
N TYR A 126 -8.23 1.38 -4.98
CA TYR A 126 -9.09 0.42 -4.29
C TYR A 126 -10.40 1.05 -3.79
N GLY A 127 -10.41 2.35 -3.49
CA GLY A 127 -11.62 3.06 -3.08
C GLY A 127 -12.44 3.58 -4.26
N PHE A 128 -11.78 4.11 -5.28
CA PHE A 128 -12.47 4.69 -6.45
C PHE A 128 -12.39 3.83 -7.71
N GLY A 129 -11.61 2.73 -7.70
CA GLY A 129 -11.40 1.90 -8.89
C GLY A 129 -10.65 2.61 -10.02
N LYS A 130 -9.95 3.72 -9.72
CA LYS A 130 -9.20 4.49 -10.71
C LYS A 130 -7.82 3.87 -10.94
N PRO A 131 -7.29 3.88 -12.18
CA PRO A 131 -5.94 3.39 -12.42
C PRO A 131 -4.90 4.15 -11.59
N ALA A 132 -4.25 3.44 -10.67
CA ALA A 132 -3.14 3.96 -9.88
C ALA A 132 -2.21 2.81 -9.48
N VAL A 133 -0.92 3.12 -9.31
CA VAL A 133 0.11 2.14 -8.91
C VAL A 133 0.64 2.50 -7.51
N PRO A 134 0.10 1.90 -6.44
CA PRO A 134 0.67 2.11 -5.11
C PRO A 134 2.03 1.44 -4.99
N VAL A 135 3.06 2.20 -4.61
CA VAL A 135 4.41 1.67 -4.36
C VAL A 135 4.67 1.67 -2.85
N ASP A 136 4.88 0.49 -2.28
CA ASP A 136 5.33 0.31 -0.91
C ASP A 136 6.75 -0.30 -0.86
N THR A 137 7.22 -0.64 0.34
CA THR A 137 8.56 -1.21 0.52
C THR A 137 8.74 -2.59 -0.11
N HIS A 138 7.66 -3.34 -0.34
CA HIS A 138 7.73 -4.61 -1.07
C HIS A 138 7.83 -4.38 -2.56
N VAL A 139 6.95 -3.52 -3.12
CA VAL A 139 6.96 -3.15 -4.54
C VAL A 139 8.32 -2.56 -4.93
N HIS A 140 8.78 -1.57 -4.16
CA HIS A 140 10.07 -0.92 -4.37
C HIS A 140 11.23 -1.90 -4.34
N ARG A 141 11.32 -2.75 -3.30
CA ARG A 141 12.39 -3.76 -3.19
C ARG A 141 12.38 -4.74 -4.36
N VAL A 142 11.20 -5.21 -4.78
CA VAL A 142 11.09 -6.15 -5.91
C VAL A 142 11.55 -5.49 -7.20
N ALA A 143 11.10 -4.25 -7.48
CA ALA A 143 11.48 -3.50 -8.67
C ALA A 143 13.00 -3.27 -8.74
N VAL A 144 13.61 -2.80 -7.65
CA VAL A 144 15.07 -2.60 -7.57
C VAL A 144 15.84 -3.92 -7.71
N ARG A 145 15.40 -4.99 -7.04
CA ARG A 145 16.12 -6.28 -7.07
C ARG A 145 16.05 -6.97 -8.42
N LEU A 146 14.90 -6.93 -9.09
CA LEU A 146 14.80 -7.44 -10.46
C LEU A 146 15.68 -6.62 -11.40
N GLY A 147 15.78 -5.31 -11.15
CA GLY A 147 16.49 -4.37 -12.03
C GLY A 147 15.55 -3.64 -12.99
N ILE A 148 14.27 -3.52 -12.63
CA ILE A 148 13.27 -2.68 -13.30
C ILE A 148 13.68 -1.22 -13.20
N VAL A 149 14.15 -0.83 -12.01
CA VAL A 149 14.80 0.45 -11.74
C VAL A 149 16.18 0.21 -11.12
N ASP A 150 17.00 1.26 -11.09
CA ASP A 150 18.35 1.19 -10.53
C ASP A 150 18.39 1.23 -8.99
N GLU A 151 19.52 0.78 -8.44
CA GLU A 151 19.80 0.90 -7.01
C GLU A 151 19.80 2.39 -6.62
N GLY A 152 19.05 2.75 -5.57
CA GLY A 152 18.93 4.15 -5.11
C GLY A 152 17.73 4.92 -5.69
N ALA A 153 16.97 4.33 -6.63
CA ALA A 153 15.72 4.90 -7.12
C ALA A 153 14.73 5.15 -5.97
N LYS A 154 13.94 6.22 -6.07
CA LYS A 154 12.88 6.59 -5.13
C LYS A 154 11.60 5.81 -5.43
N ALA A 155 10.60 5.93 -4.56
CA ALA A 155 9.30 5.27 -4.76
C ALA A 155 8.56 5.83 -5.97
N GLU A 156 8.74 7.13 -6.24
CA GLU A 156 8.21 7.85 -7.39
C GLU A 156 8.78 7.30 -8.70
N ASP A 157 10.10 7.09 -8.77
CA ASP A 157 10.77 6.52 -9.94
C ASP A 157 10.24 5.11 -10.25
N VAL A 158 9.98 4.30 -9.20
CA VAL A 158 9.36 2.98 -9.35
C VAL A 158 7.91 3.09 -9.83
N GLU A 159 7.14 4.05 -9.34
CA GLU A 159 5.75 4.27 -9.76
C GLU A 159 5.69 4.62 -11.25
N GLU A 160 6.51 5.58 -11.69
CA GLU A 160 6.56 6.03 -13.09
C GLU A 160 7.01 4.92 -14.04
N GLU A 161 8.05 4.18 -13.66
CA GLU A 161 8.55 3.09 -14.50
C GLU A 161 7.54 1.94 -14.60
N LEU A 162 6.84 1.60 -13.52
CA LEU A 162 5.76 0.61 -13.56
C LEU A 162 4.59 1.07 -14.43
N LYS A 163 4.20 2.35 -14.38
CA LYS A 163 3.16 2.91 -15.27
C LYS A 163 3.56 2.85 -16.75
N ARG A 164 4.86 2.99 -17.04
CA ARG A 164 5.40 2.90 -18.41
C ARG A 164 5.39 1.47 -18.97
N ILE A 165 5.62 0.48 -18.11
CA ILE A 165 5.73 -0.93 -18.50
C ILE A 165 4.38 -1.64 -18.53
N VAL A 166 3.53 -1.37 -17.53
CA VAL A 166 2.30 -2.14 -17.28
C VAL A 166 1.11 -1.45 -17.96
N PRO A 167 0.27 -2.20 -18.70
CA PRO A 167 -1.00 -1.67 -19.22
C PRO A 167 -1.89 -1.09 -18.11
N GLU A 168 -2.58 0.01 -18.40
CA GLU A 168 -3.33 0.80 -17.41
C GLU A 168 -4.40 -0.02 -16.68
N GLU A 169 -5.05 -0.94 -17.38
CA GLU A 169 -6.04 -1.88 -16.87
C GLU A 169 -5.49 -2.82 -15.77
N GLU A 170 -4.18 -3.02 -15.72
CA GLU A 170 -3.51 -3.91 -14.77
C GLU A 170 -2.91 -3.16 -13.58
N TRP A 171 -2.90 -1.82 -13.57
CA TRP A 171 -2.28 -1.02 -12.51
C TRP A 171 -2.82 -1.35 -11.12
N VAL A 172 -4.13 -1.58 -11.03
CA VAL A 172 -4.82 -1.94 -9.77
C VAL A 172 -4.38 -3.30 -9.21
N ASN A 173 -3.76 -4.16 -10.03
CA ASN A 173 -3.27 -5.48 -9.63
C ASN A 173 -1.79 -5.48 -9.24
N VAL A 174 -1.01 -4.52 -9.76
CA VAL A 174 0.45 -4.42 -9.58
C VAL A 174 0.85 -4.44 -8.12
N ASN A 175 0.30 -3.54 -7.31
CA ASN A 175 0.70 -3.40 -5.91
C ASN A 175 0.47 -4.71 -5.14
N HIS A 176 -0.75 -5.25 -5.21
CA HIS A 176 -1.12 -6.44 -4.45
C HIS A 176 -0.29 -7.66 -4.84
N ALA A 177 -0.08 -7.87 -6.14
CA ALA A 177 0.72 -8.98 -6.65
C ALA A 177 2.19 -8.88 -6.23
N LEU A 178 2.81 -7.70 -6.40
CA LEU A 178 4.21 -7.49 -6.04
C LEU A 178 4.44 -7.51 -4.53
N VAL A 179 3.49 -7.02 -3.72
CA VAL A 179 3.54 -7.14 -2.26
C VAL A 179 3.62 -8.61 -1.85
N ARG A 180 2.75 -9.45 -2.43
CA ARG A 180 2.71 -10.87 -2.12
C ARG A 180 3.92 -11.63 -2.61
N PHE A 181 4.34 -11.41 -3.85
CA PHE A 181 5.58 -11.97 -4.35
C PHE A 181 6.77 -11.56 -3.47
N GLY A 182 6.81 -10.29 -3.05
CA GLY A 182 7.80 -9.76 -2.13
C GLY A 182 7.76 -10.40 -0.73
N ARG A 183 6.60 -10.84 -0.25
CA ARG A 183 6.45 -11.54 1.05
C ARG A 183 6.74 -13.04 0.95
N ALA A 184 6.32 -13.69 -0.14
CA ALA A 184 6.44 -15.13 -0.33
C ALA A 184 7.84 -15.54 -0.84
N VAL A 185 8.39 -14.82 -1.82
CA VAL A 185 9.61 -15.20 -2.53
C VAL A 185 10.72 -14.17 -2.31
N CYS A 186 10.51 -12.93 -2.74
CA CYS A 186 11.53 -11.87 -2.71
C CYS A 186 11.60 -11.16 -1.34
N ARG A 187 11.79 -11.97 -0.29
CA ARG A 187 11.80 -11.54 1.12
C ARG A 187 12.93 -10.57 1.42
N PRO A 188 12.76 -9.61 2.35
CA PRO A 188 13.79 -8.63 2.68
C PRO A 188 15.08 -9.31 3.15
N LEU A 189 14.96 -10.31 4.02
CA LEU A 189 16.06 -11.15 4.48
C LEU A 189 15.92 -12.56 3.91
N ARG A 190 17.04 -13.15 3.47
CA ARG A 190 17.13 -14.52 2.90
C ARG A 190 16.02 -14.77 1.85
N PRO A 191 16.01 -14.01 0.73
CA PRO A 191 15.05 -14.23 -0.36
C PRO A 191 15.17 -15.66 -0.89
N LEU A 192 14.06 -16.25 -1.32
CA LEU A 192 14.00 -17.64 -1.81
C LEU A 192 14.42 -17.71 -3.29
N CYS A 193 15.61 -17.21 -3.62
CA CYS A 193 16.05 -17.12 -5.01
C CYS A 193 16.07 -18.47 -5.73
N GLY A 194 16.34 -19.58 -5.03
CA GLY A 194 16.34 -20.92 -5.62
C GLY A 194 14.95 -21.40 -6.07
N LYS A 195 13.90 -20.82 -5.49
CA LYS A 195 12.49 -21.08 -5.85
C LYS A 195 11.90 -19.94 -6.70
N CYS A 196 12.70 -18.93 -7.04
CA CYS A 196 12.24 -17.78 -7.80
C CYS A 196 12.27 -18.12 -9.31
N PRO A 197 11.13 -18.04 -10.03
CA PRO A 197 11.11 -18.33 -11.46
C PRO A 197 11.88 -17.29 -12.28
N PHE A 198 12.11 -16.10 -11.72
CA PHE A 198 12.78 -14.99 -12.41
C PHE A 198 14.26 -14.84 -12.05
N LYS A 199 14.89 -15.88 -11.44
CA LYS A 199 16.28 -15.77 -10.96
C LYS A 199 17.27 -15.46 -12.08
N ASP A 200 17.06 -16.01 -13.29
CA ASP A 200 18.01 -15.92 -14.40
C ASP A 200 18.05 -14.52 -15.03
N VAL A 201 17.00 -13.72 -14.82
CA VAL A 201 16.89 -12.32 -15.28
C VAL A 201 17.02 -11.31 -14.14
N CYS A 202 17.19 -11.77 -12.89
CA CYS A 202 17.18 -10.93 -11.70
C CYS A 202 18.56 -10.34 -11.41
N ARG A 203 18.70 -9.01 -11.50
CA ARG A 203 19.95 -8.29 -11.22
C ARG A 203 20.53 -8.63 -9.83
N TYR A 204 19.68 -8.68 -8.80
CA TYR A 204 20.11 -9.02 -7.43
C TYR A 204 20.65 -10.44 -7.31
N TYR A 205 20.03 -11.41 -8.00
CA TYR A 205 20.48 -12.80 -7.95
C TYR A 205 21.88 -12.93 -8.52
N SER A 206 22.09 -12.42 -9.74
CA SER A 206 23.36 -12.49 -10.45
C SER A 206 24.50 -11.82 -9.66
N LYS A 207 24.23 -10.71 -8.97
CA LYS A 207 25.24 -9.94 -8.24
C LYS A 207 25.55 -10.48 -6.84
N TYR A 208 24.57 -11.03 -6.12
CA TYR A 208 24.71 -11.28 -4.67
C TYR A 208 24.35 -12.68 -4.18
N ALA A 209 23.54 -13.42 -4.93
CA ALA A 209 22.99 -14.70 -4.49
C ALA A 209 23.44 -15.89 -5.35
N ALA A 210 24.03 -15.67 -6.52
CA ALA A 210 24.66 -16.72 -7.31
C ALA A 210 25.70 -17.48 -6.46
N GLY A 211 25.53 -18.81 -6.35
CA GLY A 211 26.40 -19.69 -5.55
C GLY A 211 26.13 -19.77 -4.04
N LYS A 212 25.10 -19.08 -3.52
CA LYS A 212 24.68 -19.13 -2.10
C LYS A 212 23.33 -19.82 -1.88
N VAL A 213 22.78 -20.41 -2.94
CA VAL A 213 21.40 -20.90 -3.05
C VAL A 213 21.44 -22.37 -3.40
#